data_AF-A0A7C4VCP4-F1
#
_entry.id   AF-A0A7C4VCP4-F1
#
_cell.length_a   1.000
_cell.length_b   1.000
_cell.length_c   1.000
_cell.angle_alpha   90.00
_cell.angle_beta   90.00
_cell.angle_gamma   90.00
#
_symmetry.space_group_name_H-M   'P 1'
#
loop_
_entity.id
_entity.type
_entity.pdbx_description
1 polymer ?
#
loop_
_entity_poly.entity_id
_entity_poly.type
_entity_poly.pdbx_seq_one_letter_code
_entity_poly.pdbx_strand_id
1 'polypeptide(L)'
;MFPGGFFDETFIAWERDYKWNAHKAWMEKLDEPLFAALLARKRYSEIAAQAVKIEARTNLIFSFEKMALRDAVKAPGGARAFALGLYEWLHGDGDFDRWVATVAALPRKQTRVLTWPIATVFGFIAQPRRHLFIKPNVMRAAAREYGFDYRYESRSTARGYASALDFAAQVRRDQRDLRPRDMIDIQSFLWVQGSDEYEE
;
A
#
# COMPACT_ATOMS: atom_id res chain seq x y z
N MET A 1 -3.58 -17.66 16.91
CA MET A 1 -4.62 -16.80 17.53
C MET A 1 -3.94 -15.67 18.32
N PHE A 2 -4.49 -14.44 18.31
CA PHE A 2 -3.97 -13.25 19.03
C PHE A 2 -4.93 -12.82 20.16
N PRO A 3 -4.77 -13.32 21.40
CA PRO A 3 -5.72 -13.07 22.50
C PRO A 3 -5.93 -11.58 22.82
N GLY A 4 -4.89 -10.75 22.67
CA GLY A 4 -4.98 -9.30 22.88
C GLY A 4 -5.54 -8.50 21.69
N GLY A 5 -6.00 -9.17 20.62
CA GLY A 5 -6.44 -8.52 19.39
C GLY A 5 -5.35 -7.63 18.77
N PHE A 6 -5.70 -6.40 18.40
CA PHE A 6 -4.74 -5.44 17.81
C PHE A 6 -3.65 -4.97 18.78
N PHE A 7 -3.79 -5.24 20.08
CA PHE A 7 -2.84 -4.86 21.11
C PHE A 7 -2.02 -6.05 21.63
N ASP A 8 -2.24 -7.23 21.06
CA ASP A 8 -1.44 -8.41 21.36
C ASP A 8 0.02 -8.18 20.98
N GLU A 9 0.96 -8.52 21.87
CA GLU A 9 2.39 -8.33 21.64
C GLU A 9 2.88 -9.09 20.41
N THR A 10 2.34 -10.29 20.16
CA THR A 10 2.69 -11.09 18.99
C THR A 10 2.14 -10.45 17.73
N PHE A 11 0.89 -9.98 17.74
CA PHE A 11 0.31 -9.23 16.61
C PHE A 11 1.12 -7.98 16.28
N ILE A 12 1.51 -7.23 17.31
CA ILE A 12 2.31 -6.01 17.14
C ILE A 12 3.65 -6.35 16.49
N ALA A 13 4.37 -7.33 17.05
CA ALA A 13 5.68 -7.72 16.55
C ALA A 13 5.63 -8.29 15.12
N TRP A 14 4.64 -9.15 14.83
CA TRP A 14 4.60 -9.91 13.58
C TRP A 14 3.93 -9.15 12.44
N GLU A 15 2.84 -8.44 12.74
CA GLU A 15 1.99 -7.86 11.70
C GLU A 15 2.04 -6.35 11.63
N ARG A 16 2.34 -5.64 12.72
CA ARG A 16 2.26 -4.17 12.75
C ARG A 16 3.60 -3.46 12.65
N ASP A 17 4.60 -3.89 13.43
CA ASP A 17 5.79 -3.09 13.68
C ASP A 17 6.57 -2.77 12.41
N TYR A 18 6.75 -3.72 11.51
CA TYR A 18 7.46 -3.46 10.26
C TYR A 18 6.71 -2.47 9.35
N LYS A 19 5.37 -2.54 9.30
CA LYS A 19 4.52 -1.61 8.53
C LYS A 19 4.58 -0.21 9.14
N TRP A 20 4.50 -0.13 10.47
CA TRP A 20 4.59 1.14 11.20
C TRP A 20 5.99 1.76 11.11
N ASN A 21 7.05 0.95 11.15
CA ASN A 21 8.42 1.41 10.95
C ASN A 21 8.64 1.96 9.53
N ALA A 22 8.02 1.36 8.51
CA ALA A 22 8.02 1.91 7.16
C ALA A 22 7.29 3.26 7.09
N HIS A 23 6.14 3.40 7.76
CA HIS A 23 5.44 4.68 7.87
C HIS A 23 6.30 5.75 8.57
N LYS A 24 6.95 5.42 9.70
CA LYS A 24 7.87 6.36 10.38
C LYS A 24 9.02 6.80 9.47
N ALA A 25 9.63 5.86 8.73
CA ALA A 25 10.68 6.17 7.77
C ALA A 25 10.17 7.04 6.61
N TRP A 26 8.91 6.85 6.19
CA TRP A 26 8.25 7.72 5.24
C TRP A 26 8.12 9.13 5.79
N MET A 27 7.58 9.30 7.00
CA MET A 27 7.44 10.62 7.63
C MET A 27 8.79 11.33 7.83
N GLU A 28 9.87 10.58 8.05
CA GLU A 28 11.21 11.17 8.22
C GLU A 28 11.84 11.64 6.90
N LYS A 29 11.53 11.01 5.77
CA LYS A 29 12.25 11.21 4.49
C LYS A 29 11.40 11.80 3.37
N LEU A 30 10.09 11.58 3.42
CA LEU A 30 9.12 11.82 2.35
C LEU A 30 7.77 12.27 2.91
N ASP A 31 7.72 12.96 4.06
CA ASP A 31 6.52 13.69 4.44
C ASP A 31 6.21 14.79 3.40
N GLU A 32 5.01 15.36 3.47
CA GLU A 32 4.53 16.31 2.46
C GLU A 32 5.48 17.51 2.23
N PRO A 33 5.97 18.21 3.28
CA PRO A 33 6.92 19.30 3.10
C PRO A 33 8.24 18.86 2.46
N LEU A 34 8.84 17.75 2.91
CA LEU A 34 10.11 17.27 2.33
C LEU A 34 9.91 16.79 0.89
N PHE A 35 8.82 16.09 0.59
CA PHE A 35 8.49 15.63 -0.74
C PHE A 35 8.33 16.82 -1.69
N ALA A 36 7.52 17.83 -1.34
CA ALA A 36 7.36 19.06 -2.11
C ALA A 36 8.71 19.79 -2.34
N ALA A 37 9.54 19.87 -1.29
CA ALA A 37 10.86 20.50 -1.35
C ALA A 37 11.84 19.76 -2.29
N LEU A 38 11.78 18.44 -2.35
CA LEU A 38 12.55 17.62 -3.29
C LEU A 38 12.04 17.78 -4.73
N LEU A 39 10.72 17.86 -4.93
CA LEU A 39 10.11 18.11 -6.25
C LEU A 39 10.50 19.47 -6.83
N ALA A 40 10.43 20.53 -6.01
CA ALA A 40 10.84 21.88 -6.42
C ALA A 40 12.30 21.91 -6.91
N ARG A 41 13.16 21.09 -6.30
CA ARG A 41 14.57 20.91 -6.69
C ARG A 41 14.79 19.87 -7.79
N LYS A 42 13.71 19.32 -8.36
CA LYS A 42 13.73 18.28 -9.40
C LYS A 42 14.51 17.02 -8.98
N ARG A 43 14.53 16.69 -7.69
CA ARG A 43 15.24 15.54 -7.09
C ARG A 43 14.45 14.24 -7.23
N TYR A 44 13.95 13.96 -8.43
CA TYR A 44 13.02 12.85 -8.67
C TYR A 44 13.63 11.47 -8.38
N SER A 45 14.88 11.24 -8.80
CA SER A 45 15.58 9.98 -8.54
C SER A 45 15.78 9.70 -7.06
N GLU A 46 15.95 10.75 -6.25
CA GLU A 46 16.06 10.62 -4.80
C GLU A 46 14.73 10.24 -4.17
N ILE A 47 13.63 10.89 -4.55
CA ILE A 47 12.27 10.53 -4.10
C ILE A 47 11.99 9.07 -4.41
N ALA A 48 12.19 8.65 -5.66
CA ALA A 48 11.94 7.27 -6.07
C ALA A 48 12.83 6.27 -5.32
N ALA A 49 14.12 6.58 -5.12
CA ALA A 49 15.03 5.74 -4.38
C ALA A 49 14.64 5.60 -2.90
N GLN A 50 14.22 6.69 -2.25
CA GLN A 50 13.75 6.66 -0.85
C GLN A 50 12.47 5.84 -0.74
N ALA A 51 11.48 6.05 -1.61
CA ALA A 51 10.23 5.30 -1.59
C ALA A 51 10.46 3.79 -1.75
N VAL A 52 11.24 3.39 -2.76
CA VAL A 52 11.60 1.98 -2.98
C VAL A 52 12.41 1.42 -1.81
N LYS A 53 13.33 2.19 -1.22
CA LYS A 53 14.13 1.75 -0.06
C LYS A 53 13.28 1.53 1.19
N ILE A 54 12.28 2.38 1.42
CA ILE A 54 11.33 2.25 2.53
C ILE A 54 10.49 0.99 2.33
N GLU A 55 9.88 0.83 1.15
CA GLU A 55 9.08 -0.35 0.82
C GLU A 55 9.90 -1.64 0.94
N ALA A 56 11.15 -1.65 0.46
CA ALA A 56 12.00 -2.84 0.43
C ALA A 56 12.25 -3.46 1.81
N ARG A 57 12.11 -2.68 2.89
CA ARG A 57 12.24 -3.13 4.29
C ARG A 57 10.97 -3.82 4.83
N THR A 58 9.90 -3.87 4.04
CA THR A 58 8.66 -4.59 4.35
C THR A 58 8.60 -5.91 3.61
N ASN A 59 7.65 -6.78 3.95
CA ASN A 59 7.31 -7.98 3.19
C ASN A 59 5.96 -7.83 2.43
N LEU A 60 5.54 -6.58 2.14
CA LEU A 60 4.23 -6.29 1.56
C LEU A 60 4.12 -6.76 0.11
N ILE A 61 5.05 -6.34 -0.76
CA ILE A 61 5.04 -6.73 -2.18
C ILE A 61 6.05 -7.84 -2.46
N PHE A 62 5.77 -8.69 -3.45
CA PHE A 62 6.61 -9.84 -3.78
C PHE A 62 7.97 -9.42 -4.37
N SER A 63 8.98 -10.27 -4.24
CA SER A 63 10.35 -9.97 -4.71
C SER A 63 10.41 -9.58 -6.20
N PHE A 64 9.61 -10.21 -7.06
CA PHE A 64 9.56 -9.86 -8.49
C PHE A 64 8.92 -8.48 -8.74
N GLU A 65 7.93 -8.09 -7.91
CA GLU A 65 7.30 -6.77 -7.95
C GLU A 65 8.30 -5.69 -7.51
N LYS A 66 9.04 -5.95 -6.43
CA LYS A 66 10.14 -5.08 -5.96
C LYS A 66 11.17 -4.84 -7.06
N MET A 67 11.59 -5.91 -7.73
CA MET A 67 12.54 -5.83 -8.84
C MET A 67 11.99 -5.01 -10.00
N ALA A 68 10.75 -5.29 -10.43
CA ALA A 68 10.10 -4.58 -11.52
C ALA A 68 9.99 -3.08 -11.22
N LEU A 69 9.53 -2.72 -10.02
CA LEU A 69 9.40 -1.33 -9.59
C LEU A 69 10.75 -0.61 -9.54
N ARG A 70 11.75 -1.23 -8.90
CA ARG A 70 13.11 -0.67 -8.80
C ARG A 70 13.71 -0.40 -10.19
N ASP A 71 13.55 -1.34 -11.12
CA ASP A 71 14.07 -1.19 -12.47
C ASP A 71 13.32 -0.09 -13.25
N ALA A 72 12.01 0.02 -13.05
CA ALA A 72 11.17 1.00 -13.70
C ALA A 72 11.51 2.44 -13.31
N VAL A 73 11.88 2.67 -12.05
CA VAL A 73 12.25 4.00 -11.54
C VAL A 73 13.74 4.32 -11.64
N LYS A 74 14.56 3.39 -12.15
CA LYS A 74 16.03 3.60 -12.27
C LYS A 74 16.38 4.69 -13.29
N ALA A 75 15.64 4.78 -14.38
CA ALA A 75 15.87 5.78 -15.42
C ALA A 75 15.30 7.15 -15.00
N PRO A 76 15.94 8.29 -15.36
CA PRO A 76 15.47 9.61 -14.96
C PRO A 76 14.01 9.91 -15.33
N GLY A 77 13.56 9.46 -16.51
CA GLY A 77 12.16 9.61 -16.92
C GLY A 77 11.18 8.83 -16.06
N GLY A 78 11.51 7.58 -15.71
CA GLY A 78 10.70 6.73 -14.84
C GLY A 78 10.64 7.27 -13.40
N ALA A 79 11.78 7.69 -12.85
CA ALA A 79 11.84 8.35 -11.54
C ALA A 79 10.98 9.63 -11.50
N ARG A 80 11.06 10.46 -12.55
CA ARG A 80 10.25 11.68 -12.66
C ARG A 80 8.76 11.39 -12.73
N ALA A 81 8.33 10.46 -13.60
CA ALA A 81 6.92 10.10 -13.71
C ALA A 81 6.38 9.55 -12.39
N PHE A 82 7.11 8.62 -11.76
CA PHE A 82 6.77 8.05 -10.46
C PHE A 82 6.65 9.11 -9.36
N ALA A 83 7.66 9.97 -9.20
CA ALA A 83 7.69 10.98 -8.14
C ALA A 83 6.56 12.00 -8.27
N LEU A 84 6.30 12.49 -9.49
CA LEU A 84 5.22 13.45 -9.75
C LEU A 84 3.85 12.79 -9.53
N GLY A 85 3.58 11.65 -10.17
CA GLY A 85 2.28 10.99 -10.04
C GLY A 85 1.98 10.53 -8.61
N LEU A 86 3.00 10.11 -7.86
CA LEU A 86 2.83 9.72 -6.46
C LEU A 86 2.49 10.93 -5.58
N TYR A 87 3.17 12.06 -5.78
CA TYR A 87 2.87 13.29 -5.04
C TYR A 87 1.47 13.82 -5.35
N GLU A 88 1.10 13.88 -6.63
CA GLU A 88 -0.23 14.33 -7.05
C GLU A 88 -1.34 13.48 -6.43
N TRP A 89 -1.13 12.16 -6.30
CA TRP A 89 -2.10 11.27 -5.68
C TRP A 89 -2.19 11.39 -4.15
N LEU A 90 -1.04 11.57 -3.48
CA LEU A 90 -1.00 11.63 -2.02
C LEU A 90 -1.37 13.01 -1.45
N HIS A 91 -0.96 14.07 -2.13
CA HIS A 91 -0.98 15.44 -1.60
C HIS A 91 -1.63 16.46 -2.55
N GLY A 92 -1.81 16.11 -3.82
CA GLY A 92 -2.44 16.99 -4.82
C GLY A 92 -3.90 16.62 -5.12
N ASP A 93 -4.37 17.08 -6.27
CA ASP A 93 -5.71 16.82 -6.79
C ASP A 93 -5.77 15.56 -7.68
N GLY A 94 -4.73 14.72 -7.65
CA GLY A 94 -4.64 13.50 -8.43
C GLY A 94 -5.53 12.40 -7.88
N ASP A 95 -6.36 11.81 -8.75
CA ASP A 95 -7.15 10.62 -8.39
C ASP A 95 -6.35 9.31 -8.53
N PHE A 96 -6.92 8.22 -8.03
CA PHE A 96 -6.28 6.90 -8.07
C PHE A 96 -6.10 6.38 -9.50
N ASP A 97 -6.98 6.71 -10.45
CA ASP A 97 -6.87 6.25 -11.84
C ASP A 97 -5.68 6.95 -12.55
N ARG A 98 -5.43 8.22 -12.27
CA ARG A 98 -4.21 8.94 -12.73
C ARG A 98 -2.94 8.33 -12.16
N TRP A 99 -2.97 7.94 -10.88
CA TRP A 99 -1.86 7.21 -10.27
C TRP A 99 -1.63 5.86 -10.94
N VAL A 100 -2.68 5.06 -11.12
CA VAL A 100 -2.63 3.79 -11.84
C VAL A 100 -2.07 3.97 -13.24
N ALA A 101 -2.52 4.99 -13.99
CA ALA A 101 -2.03 5.29 -15.33
C ALA A 101 -0.54 5.65 -15.32
N THR A 102 -0.07 6.38 -14.31
CA THR A 102 1.35 6.67 -14.10
C THR A 102 2.16 5.39 -13.93
N VAL A 103 1.74 4.51 -13.00
CA VAL A 103 2.40 3.21 -12.76
C VAL A 103 2.34 2.32 -14.00
N ALA A 104 1.24 2.35 -14.75
CA ALA A 104 1.08 1.61 -15.98
C ALA A 104 2.10 2.03 -17.05
N ALA A 105 2.36 3.33 -17.17
CA ALA A 105 3.25 3.92 -18.15
C ALA A 105 4.75 3.84 -17.79
N LEU A 106 5.09 3.41 -16.57
CA LEU A 106 6.49 3.28 -16.17
C LEU A 106 7.25 2.29 -17.07
N PRO A 107 8.56 2.52 -17.31
CA PRO A 107 9.39 1.64 -18.14
C PRO A 107 9.35 0.19 -17.68
N ARG A 108 9.18 -0.75 -18.62
CA ARG A 108 9.12 -2.19 -18.35
C ARG A 108 10.21 -2.90 -19.14
N LYS A 109 11.08 -3.65 -18.44
CA LYS A 109 12.10 -4.49 -19.10
C LYS A 109 11.64 -5.93 -19.32
N GLN A 110 10.93 -6.52 -18.36
CA GLN A 110 10.53 -7.94 -18.39
C GLN A 110 9.08 -8.11 -17.91
N THR A 111 8.80 -7.77 -16.65
CA THR A 111 7.49 -7.92 -16.03
C THR A 111 6.71 -6.62 -16.01
N ARG A 112 5.37 -6.74 -15.93
CA ARG A 112 4.48 -5.59 -15.73
C ARG A 112 4.72 -5.00 -14.34
N VAL A 113 4.86 -3.68 -14.28
CA VAL A 113 4.99 -2.94 -13.01
C VAL A 113 3.63 -2.73 -12.35
N LEU A 114 2.57 -2.53 -13.12
CA LEU A 114 1.25 -2.31 -12.55
C LEU A 114 0.65 -3.60 -11.99
N THR A 115 0.52 -3.63 -10.66
CA THR A 115 -0.24 -4.61 -9.89
C THR A 115 -1.01 -3.90 -8.77
N TRP A 116 -2.01 -4.55 -8.17
CA TRP A 116 -2.70 -4.03 -6.98
C TRP A 116 -1.74 -3.73 -5.81
N PRO A 117 -0.80 -4.62 -5.46
CA PRO A 117 0.20 -4.32 -4.44
C PRO A 117 1.00 -3.05 -4.74
N ILE A 118 1.58 -2.90 -5.94
CA ILE A 118 2.37 -1.71 -6.29
C ILE A 118 1.51 -0.45 -6.30
N ALA A 119 0.28 -0.52 -6.82
CA ALA A 119 -0.61 0.64 -6.87
C ALA A 119 -1.03 1.15 -5.48
N THR A 120 -1.03 0.29 -4.46
CA THR A 120 -1.58 0.62 -3.14
C THR A 120 -0.56 0.72 -2.01
N VAL A 121 0.65 0.14 -2.17
CA VAL A 121 1.66 0.07 -1.11
C VAL A 121 2.13 1.45 -0.63
N PHE A 122 2.34 2.41 -1.54
CA PHE A 122 2.87 3.72 -1.15
C PHE A 122 1.84 4.56 -0.40
N GLY A 123 0.58 4.55 -0.82
CA GLY A 123 -0.49 5.21 -0.06
C GLY A 123 -0.65 4.60 1.32
N PHE A 124 -0.61 3.27 1.41
CA PHE A 124 -0.71 2.55 2.68
C PHE A 124 0.44 2.90 3.65
N ILE A 125 1.68 2.98 3.15
CA ILE A 125 2.84 3.39 3.95
C ILE A 125 2.77 4.87 4.31
N ALA A 126 2.44 5.75 3.36
CA ALA A 126 2.48 7.19 3.55
C ALA A 126 1.35 7.69 4.47
N GLN A 127 0.13 7.18 4.29
CA GLN A 127 -1.08 7.65 4.96
C GLN A 127 -1.95 6.46 5.42
N PRO A 128 -1.49 5.67 6.41
CA PRO A 128 -2.19 4.46 6.88
C PRO A 128 -3.57 4.74 7.47
N ARG A 129 -3.93 6.00 7.74
CA ARG A 129 -5.30 6.37 8.16
C ARG A 129 -6.30 6.42 7.00
N ARG A 130 -5.82 6.53 5.77
CA ARG A 130 -6.63 6.77 4.56
C ARG A 130 -6.58 5.61 3.58
N HIS A 131 -5.38 5.07 3.34
CA HIS A 131 -5.15 4.12 2.27
C HIS A 131 -5.02 2.70 2.79
N LEU A 132 -5.64 1.75 2.08
CA LEU A 132 -5.51 0.32 2.29
C LEU A 132 -4.50 -0.28 1.31
N PHE A 133 -3.73 -1.28 1.75
CA PHE A 133 -2.90 -2.12 0.90
C PHE A 133 -3.66 -3.37 0.45
N ILE A 134 -3.61 -3.68 -0.86
CA ILE A 134 -4.42 -4.74 -1.47
C ILE A 134 -3.53 -5.90 -1.94
N LYS A 135 -3.75 -7.07 -1.33
CA LYS A 135 -3.34 -8.37 -1.89
C LYS A 135 -4.58 -9.07 -2.47
N PRO A 136 -4.72 -9.17 -3.81
CA PRO A 136 -5.96 -9.60 -4.47
C PRO A 136 -6.55 -10.93 -3.98
N ASN A 137 -5.71 -11.96 -3.77
CA ASN A 137 -6.20 -13.29 -3.38
C ASN A 137 -6.73 -13.28 -1.94
N VAL A 138 -5.95 -12.69 -1.03
CA VAL A 138 -6.33 -12.54 0.39
C VAL A 138 -7.58 -11.68 0.53
N MET A 139 -7.66 -10.54 -0.17
CA MET A 139 -8.85 -9.68 -0.10
C MET A 139 -10.12 -10.41 -0.56
N ARG A 140 -10.02 -11.26 -1.59
CA ARG A 140 -11.16 -12.08 -2.06
C ARG A 140 -11.53 -13.17 -1.06
N ALA A 141 -10.54 -13.87 -0.49
CA ALA A 141 -10.78 -14.91 0.51
C ALA A 141 -11.42 -14.32 1.77
N ALA A 142 -10.84 -13.24 2.29
CA ALA A 142 -11.36 -12.53 3.46
C ALA A 142 -12.77 -11.98 3.21
N ALA A 143 -13.04 -11.37 2.05
CA ALA A 143 -14.38 -10.88 1.71
C ALA A 143 -15.43 -12.00 1.66
N ARG A 144 -15.07 -13.17 1.11
CA ARG A 144 -15.94 -14.35 1.08
C ARG A 144 -16.26 -14.83 2.49
N GLU A 145 -15.25 -14.94 3.35
CA GLU A 145 -15.42 -15.36 4.75
C GLU A 145 -16.23 -14.35 5.55
N TYR A 146 -16.04 -13.05 5.27
CA TYR A 146 -16.76 -11.97 5.91
C TYR A 146 -18.21 -11.80 5.40
N GLY A 147 -18.58 -12.47 4.30
CA GLY A 147 -19.88 -12.27 3.64
C GLY A 147 -20.06 -10.89 2.99
N PHE A 148 -18.96 -10.21 2.65
CA PHE A 148 -18.99 -8.89 2.00
C PHE A 148 -19.05 -9.04 0.47
N ASP A 149 -19.95 -8.31 -0.20
CA ASP A 149 -20.02 -8.24 -1.67
C ASP A 149 -18.84 -7.43 -2.25
N TYR A 150 -17.66 -8.07 -2.23
CA TYR A 150 -16.44 -7.47 -2.76
C TYR A 150 -16.41 -7.55 -4.28
N ARG A 151 -16.60 -6.39 -4.93
CA ARG A 151 -16.55 -6.25 -6.38
C ARG A 151 -15.12 -6.25 -6.87
N TYR A 152 -14.50 -7.42 -6.85
CA TYR A 152 -13.12 -7.57 -7.30
C TYR A 152 -12.96 -7.25 -8.79
N GLU A 153 -12.01 -6.37 -9.08
CA GLU A 153 -11.54 -6.09 -10.44
C GLU A 153 -10.09 -6.55 -10.58
N SER A 154 -9.78 -7.29 -11.65
CA SER A 154 -8.40 -7.73 -11.92
C SER A 154 -7.46 -6.58 -12.27
N ARG A 155 -8.01 -5.49 -12.81
CA ARG A 155 -7.29 -4.24 -13.06
C ARG A 155 -7.39 -3.34 -11.83
N SER A 156 -6.30 -2.68 -11.49
CA SER A 156 -6.30 -1.60 -10.50
C SER A 156 -7.12 -0.43 -11.03
N THR A 157 -8.31 -0.20 -10.50
CA THR A 157 -9.21 0.91 -10.89
C THR A 157 -9.68 1.66 -9.65
N ALA A 158 -10.09 2.93 -9.79
CA ALA A 158 -10.64 3.70 -8.69
C ALA A 158 -11.90 3.06 -8.10
N ARG A 159 -12.75 2.44 -8.94
CA ARG A 159 -13.95 1.71 -8.49
C ARG A 159 -13.59 0.49 -7.65
N GLY A 160 -12.64 -0.34 -8.10
CA GLY A 160 -12.16 -1.49 -7.33
C GLY A 160 -11.50 -1.06 -6.01
N TYR A 161 -10.76 0.06 -6.03
CA TYR A 161 -10.11 0.59 -4.83
C TYR A 161 -11.13 1.12 -3.83
N ALA A 162 -12.16 1.82 -4.28
CA ALA A 162 -13.27 2.27 -3.46
C ALA A 162 -14.01 1.10 -2.80
N SER A 163 -14.30 0.02 -3.54
CA SER A 163 -14.92 -1.18 -2.97
C SER A 163 -14.05 -1.83 -1.88
N ALA A 164 -12.72 -1.81 -2.03
CA ALA A 164 -11.81 -2.30 -1.00
C ALA A 164 -11.79 -1.39 0.24
N LEU A 165 -11.88 -0.07 0.07
CA LEU A 165 -12.00 0.87 1.19
C LEU A 165 -13.34 0.74 1.91
N ASP A 166 -14.43 0.50 1.17
CA ASP A 166 -15.75 0.22 1.75
C ASP A 166 -15.72 -1.05 2.59
N PHE A 167 -15.04 -2.09 2.11
CA PHE A 167 -14.83 -3.32 2.87
C PHE A 167 -14.03 -3.07 4.15
N ALA A 168 -12.91 -2.34 4.06
CA ALA A 168 -12.13 -1.96 5.24
C ALA A 168 -12.92 -1.10 6.25
N ALA A 169 -13.82 -0.24 5.75
CA ALA A 169 -14.71 0.55 6.60
C ALA A 169 -15.75 -0.31 7.31
N GLN A 170 -16.31 -1.32 6.63
CA GLN A 170 -17.20 -2.30 7.26
C GLN A 170 -16.48 -3.06 8.39
N VAL A 171 -15.30 -3.63 8.08
CA VAL A 171 -14.49 -4.34 9.08
C VAL A 171 -14.16 -3.47 10.28
N ARG A 172 -13.79 -2.19 10.06
CA ARG A 172 -13.54 -1.25 11.15
C ARG A 172 -14.77 -1.03 12.05
N ARG A 173 -15.97 -0.94 11.48
CA ARG A 173 -17.21 -0.74 12.24
C ARG A 173 -17.57 -1.96 13.09
N ASP A 174 -17.39 -3.14 12.50
CA ASP A 174 -17.75 -4.41 13.13
C ASP A 174 -16.73 -4.81 14.19
N GLN A 175 -15.45 -4.50 13.97
CA GLN A 175 -14.35 -4.74 14.92
C GLN A 175 -14.08 -3.55 15.86
N ARG A 176 -15.06 -2.64 16.04
CA ARG A 176 -14.89 -1.42 16.85
C ARG A 176 -14.49 -1.71 18.30
N ASP A 177 -14.94 -2.82 18.86
CA ASP A 177 -14.69 -3.21 20.25
C ASP A 177 -13.21 -3.58 20.46
N LEU A 178 -12.53 -4.01 19.40
CA LEU A 178 -11.09 -4.25 19.37
C LEU A 178 -10.26 -2.96 19.15
N ARG A 179 -10.93 -1.83 18.86
CA ARG A 179 -10.33 -0.50 18.71
C ARG A 179 -9.18 -0.42 17.68
N PRO A 180 -9.39 -0.81 16.41
CA PRO A 180 -8.37 -0.69 15.36
C PRO A 180 -7.92 0.77 15.19
N ARG A 181 -6.61 0.98 15.11
CA ARG A 181 -6.00 2.33 15.03
C ARG A 181 -6.09 2.92 13.63
N ASP A 182 -5.76 2.13 12.62
CA ASP A 182 -5.54 2.58 11.25
C ASP A 182 -5.73 1.41 10.26
N MET A 183 -5.46 1.64 8.98
CA MET A 183 -5.54 0.59 7.96
C MET A 183 -4.47 -0.48 8.12
N ILE A 184 -3.41 -0.27 8.92
CA ILE A 184 -2.46 -1.35 9.22
C ILE A 184 -3.17 -2.43 10.03
N ASP A 185 -3.91 -2.04 11.08
CA ASP A 185 -4.68 -3.02 11.88
C ASP A 185 -5.73 -3.74 11.01
N ILE A 186 -6.47 -2.98 10.19
CA ILE A 186 -7.51 -3.56 9.32
C ILE A 186 -6.93 -4.48 8.25
N GLN A 187 -5.83 -4.08 7.59
CA GLN A 187 -5.20 -4.90 6.56
C GLN A 187 -4.61 -6.17 7.16
N SER A 188 -4.00 -6.09 8.35
CA SER A 188 -3.49 -7.27 9.05
C SER A 188 -4.61 -8.21 9.51
N PHE A 189 -5.76 -7.68 9.95
CA PHE A 189 -6.94 -8.51 10.27
C PHE A 189 -7.40 -9.31 9.05
N LEU A 190 -7.58 -8.62 7.91
CA LEU A 190 -7.96 -9.25 6.65
C LEU A 190 -6.92 -10.25 6.15
N TRP A 191 -5.63 -9.98 6.42
CA TRP A 191 -4.54 -10.90 6.12
C TRP A 191 -4.63 -12.19 6.92
N VAL A 192 -4.79 -12.09 8.24
CA VAL A 192 -4.91 -13.27 9.13
C VAL A 192 -6.15 -14.10 8.79
N GLN A 193 -7.25 -13.47 8.39
CA GLN A 193 -8.48 -14.20 8.00
C GLN A 193 -8.41 -14.86 6.62
N GLY A 194 -7.65 -14.28 5.69
CA GLY A 194 -7.66 -14.68 4.27
C GLY A 194 -6.37 -15.34 3.77
N SER A 195 -5.41 -15.61 4.64
CA SER A 195 -4.10 -16.20 4.30
C SER A 195 -3.96 -17.60 4.85
N ASP A 196 -3.57 -18.54 4.00
CA ASP A 196 -3.27 -19.93 4.35
C ASP A 196 -2.14 -20.05 5.39
N GLU A 197 -1.33 -18.99 5.58
CA GLU A 197 -0.28 -18.93 6.62
C GLU A 197 -0.82 -19.01 8.06
N TYR A 198 -2.12 -18.79 8.24
CA TYR A 198 -2.80 -18.81 9.54
C TYR A 198 -3.97 -19.82 9.58
N GLU A 199 -4.05 -20.74 8.61
CA GLU A 199 -4.96 -21.89 8.72
C GLU A 199 -4.52 -22.78 9.90
N GLU A 200 -5.49 -23.18 10.75
CA GLU A 200 -5.29 -24.14 11.85
C GLU A 200 -5.21 -25.59 11.36
#